data_AF-A0A800ITL9-F1
#
_entry.id   AF-A0A800ITL9-F1
#
_cell.length_a   1.000
_cell.length_b   1.000
_cell.length_c   1.000
_cell.angle_alpha   90.00
_cell.angle_beta   90.00
_cell.angle_gamma   90.00
#
_symmetry.space_group_name_H-M   'P 1'
#
loop_
_entity.id
_entity.type
_entity.pdbx_description
1 polymer ?
#
loop_
_entity_poly.entity_id
_entity_poly.type
_entity_poly.pdbx_seq_one_letter_code
_entity_poly.pdbx_strand_id
1 'polypeptide(L)'
;MENTVKNILLLLIGLYVLSCSGGSNKSADQHWKDGQQYRTETKLMESITSFKSIIKTYPLHELAAKAQFQIADIYLNDTKDFEFAVEEFQKVVQDYPDHEVSKKSLFMIAYIYNNYLEAYSDAIINYNLFKDKYPDDELIPSVEYELEGLKNIKTTIDSLNSIVNKRTNI
;
A
#
# COMPACT_ATOMS: atom_id res chain seq x y z
N MET A 1 -48.25 12.22 49.09
CA MET A 1 -46.85 12.45 48.66
C MET A 1 -46.22 11.26 47.94
N GLU A 2 -46.76 10.05 48.05
CA GLU A 2 -46.18 8.83 47.48
C GLU A 2 -46.30 8.71 45.93
N ASN A 3 -47.36 9.27 45.34
CA ASN A 3 -47.62 9.16 43.89
C ASN A 3 -46.87 10.21 43.04
N THR A 4 -46.46 11.34 43.63
CA THR A 4 -45.73 12.40 42.91
C THR A 4 -44.26 12.03 42.69
N VAL A 5 -43.66 11.28 43.63
CA VAL A 5 -42.27 10.79 43.52
C VAL A 5 -42.15 9.65 42.51
N LYS A 6 -43.16 8.76 42.42
CA LYS A 6 -43.20 7.69 41.41
C LYS A 6 -43.21 8.23 39.97
N ASN A 7 -43.94 9.31 39.71
CA ASN A 7 -44.00 9.92 38.38
C ASN A 7 -42.72 10.69 38.00
N ILE A 8 -41.99 11.23 38.99
CA ILE A 8 -40.68 11.86 38.76
C ILE A 8 -39.59 10.80 38.53
N LEU A 9 -39.67 9.65 39.22
CA LEU A 9 -38.74 8.53 39.00
C LEU A 9 -38.91 7.89 37.61
N LEU A 10 -40.13 7.86 37.09
CA LEU A 10 -40.43 7.39 35.71
C LEU A 10 -39.93 8.37 34.63
N LEU A 11 -39.87 9.67 34.92
CA LEU A 11 -39.35 10.69 34.00
C LEU A 11 -37.82 10.75 33.93
N LEU A 12 -37.11 10.21 34.93
CA LEU A 12 -35.64 10.15 34.95
C LEU A 12 -35.05 8.85 34.38
N ILE A 13 -35.88 7.84 34.13
CA ILE A 13 -35.48 6.58 33.46
C ILE A 13 -35.63 6.68 31.93
N GLY A 14 -36.34 7.69 31.43
CA GLY A 14 -36.62 7.89 30.00
C GLY A 14 -35.57 8.64 29.18
N LEU A 15 -34.37 8.90 29.73
CA LEU A 15 -33.32 9.71 29.07
C LEU A 15 -31.95 9.03 28.99
N TYR A 16 -31.91 7.70 29.12
CA TYR A 16 -30.67 6.93 29.16
C TYR A 16 -30.61 5.77 28.15
N VAL A 17 -31.13 5.94 26.93
CA VAL A 17 -30.73 5.09 25.79
C VAL A 17 -31.10 5.76 24.46
N LEU A 18 -30.38 6.81 24.11
CA LEU A 18 -30.14 7.18 22.71
C LEU A 18 -28.66 7.54 22.52
N SER A 19 -27.77 6.70 23.05
CA SER A 19 -26.49 6.52 22.37
C SER A 19 -26.79 5.67 21.15
N CYS A 20 -27.00 6.31 19.99
CA CYS A 20 -26.85 5.63 18.72
C CYS A 20 -25.36 5.30 18.52
N SER A 21 -24.82 4.37 19.31
CA SER A 21 -23.68 3.57 18.91
C SER A 21 -24.21 2.42 18.04
N GLY A 22 -24.89 2.79 16.96
CA GLY A 22 -25.13 1.89 15.83
C GLY A 22 -23.80 1.73 15.09
N GLY A 23 -22.81 1.12 15.75
CA GLY A 23 -21.54 0.78 15.14
C GLY A 23 -21.73 -0.39 14.19
N SER A 24 -22.48 -0.17 13.11
CA SER A 24 -22.41 -1.09 11.97
C SER A 24 -21.02 -0.92 11.38
N ASN A 25 -20.13 -1.88 11.62
CA ASN A 25 -18.87 -1.95 10.88
C ASN A 25 -19.24 -2.02 9.38
N LYS A 26 -18.83 -1.01 8.62
CA LYS A 26 -19.01 -0.99 7.15
C LYS A 26 -18.34 -2.24 6.58
N SER A 27 -18.95 -2.86 5.56
CA SER A 27 -18.34 -4.00 4.88
C SER A 27 -17.06 -3.59 4.14
N ALA A 28 -16.23 -4.57 3.78
CA ALA A 28 -15.05 -4.35 2.95
C ALA A 28 -15.43 -3.64 1.62
N ASP A 29 -16.52 -4.08 0.97
CA ASP A 29 -17.04 -3.46 -0.25
C ASP A 29 -17.44 -1.99 -0.06
N GLN A 30 -18.05 -1.66 1.08
CA GLN A 30 -18.44 -0.28 1.35
C GLN A 30 -17.22 0.60 1.56
N HIS A 31 -16.24 0.14 2.34
CA HIS A 31 -14.96 0.84 2.47
C HIS A 31 -14.22 0.98 1.12
N TRP A 32 -14.33 -0.01 0.24
CA TRP A 32 -13.73 0.04 -1.10
C TRP A 32 -14.41 1.09 -1.99
N LYS A 33 -15.74 1.16 -1.97
CA LYS A 33 -16.51 2.19 -2.67
C LYS A 33 -16.18 3.59 -2.15
N ASP A 34 -16.17 3.75 -0.82
CA ASP A 34 -15.82 5.02 -0.18
C ASP A 34 -14.39 5.45 -0.56
N GLY A 35 -13.43 4.53 -0.50
CA GLY A 35 -12.03 4.79 -0.87
C GLY A 35 -11.88 5.31 -2.30
N GLN A 36 -12.55 4.68 -3.27
CA GLN A 36 -12.54 5.13 -4.66
C GLN A 36 -13.23 6.49 -4.83
N GLN A 37 -14.41 6.67 -4.21
CA GLN A 37 -15.14 7.93 -4.28
C GLN A 37 -14.32 9.10 -3.73
N TYR A 38 -13.73 8.93 -2.54
CA TYR A 38 -12.87 9.96 -1.95
C TYR A 38 -11.67 10.29 -2.83
N ARG A 39 -11.07 9.29 -3.51
CA ARG A 39 -9.98 9.54 -4.46
C ARG A 39 -10.45 10.39 -5.63
N THR A 40 -11.61 10.07 -6.22
CA THR A 40 -12.22 10.86 -7.31
C THR A 40 -12.54 12.30 -6.87
N GLU A 41 -12.94 12.50 -5.61
CA GLU A 41 -13.18 13.82 -5.02
C GLU A 41 -11.90 14.54 -4.55
N THR A 42 -10.71 13.98 -4.88
CA THR A 42 -9.38 14.44 -4.45
C THR A 42 -9.18 14.54 -2.93
N LYS A 43 -10.01 13.84 -2.15
CA LYS A 43 -9.92 13.68 -0.70
C LYS A 43 -9.02 12.49 -0.36
N LEU A 44 -7.72 12.67 -0.62
CA LEU A 44 -6.75 11.57 -0.61
C LEU A 44 -6.59 10.92 0.77
N MET A 45 -6.65 11.71 1.85
CA MET A 45 -6.51 11.17 3.22
C MET A 45 -7.70 10.30 3.62
N GLU A 46 -8.92 10.70 3.27
CA GLU A 46 -10.14 9.93 3.49
C GLU A 46 -10.17 8.66 2.62
N SER A 47 -9.65 8.75 1.40
CA SER A 47 -9.46 7.60 0.52
C SER A 47 -8.53 6.56 1.14
N ILE A 48 -7.32 6.98 1.54
CA ILE A 48 -6.34 6.13 2.23
C ILE A 48 -6.94 5.56 3.52
N THR A 49 -7.66 6.35 4.31
CA THR A 49 -8.30 5.89 5.55
C THR A 49 -9.34 4.80 5.29
N SER A 50 -10.10 4.92 4.20
CA SER A 50 -11.10 3.91 3.82
C SER A 50 -10.43 2.60 3.41
N PHE A 51 -9.37 2.66 2.60
CA PHE A 51 -8.59 1.47 2.23
C PHE A 51 -7.88 0.83 3.44
N LYS A 52 -7.29 1.62 4.34
CA LYS A 52 -6.70 1.13 5.61
C LYS A 52 -7.72 0.42 6.49
N SER A 53 -8.98 0.85 6.45
CA SER A 53 -10.06 0.20 7.20
C SER A 53 -10.33 -1.23 6.71
N ILE A 54 -10.18 -1.49 5.39
CA ILE A 54 -10.29 -2.84 4.82
C ILE A 54 -9.18 -3.73 5.36
N ILE A 55 -7.93 -3.26 5.27
CA ILE A 55 -6.73 -4.02 5.69
C ILE A 55 -6.81 -4.37 7.18
N LYS A 56 -7.23 -3.41 8.01
CA LYS A 56 -7.31 -3.59 9.48
C LYS A 56 -8.45 -4.52 9.89
N THR A 57 -9.62 -4.39 9.26
CA THR A 57 -10.85 -5.06 9.73
C THR A 57 -11.10 -6.39 9.02
N TYR A 58 -10.61 -6.51 7.78
CA TYR A 58 -10.85 -7.64 6.88
C TYR A 58 -9.55 -8.12 6.22
N PRO A 59 -8.48 -8.45 6.98
CA PRO A 59 -7.15 -8.73 6.42
C PRO A 59 -7.11 -9.95 5.47
N LEU A 60 -8.04 -10.90 5.61
CA LEU A 60 -8.14 -12.09 4.75
C LEU A 60 -9.11 -11.91 3.56
N HIS A 61 -9.75 -10.75 3.43
CA HIS A 61 -10.66 -10.49 2.31
C HIS A 61 -9.86 -10.25 1.02
N GLU A 62 -10.42 -10.63 -0.13
CA GLU A 62 -9.82 -10.39 -1.45
C GLU A 62 -9.52 -8.91 -1.76
N LEU A 63 -10.11 -7.98 -0.99
CA LEU A 63 -9.92 -6.55 -1.15
C LEU A 63 -8.76 -6.01 -0.32
N ALA A 64 -8.23 -6.76 0.66
CA ALA A 64 -7.17 -6.28 1.54
C ALA A 64 -5.88 -5.99 0.75
N ALA A 65 -5.44 -6.95 -0.07
CA ALA A 65 -4.28 -6.78 -0.95
C ALA A 65 -4.49 -5.66 -1.98
N LYS A 66 -5.70 -5.58 -2.57
CA LYS A 66 -6.07 -4.52 -3.52
C LYS A 66 -6.10 -3.15 -2.85
N ALA A 67 -6.56 -3.05 -1.60
CA ALA A 67 -6.59 -1.82 -0.83
C ALA A 67 -5.18 -1.33 -0.50
N GLN A 68 -4.28 -2.23 -0.10
CA GLN A 68 -2.87 -1.91 0.14
C GLN A 68 -2.19 -1.41 -1.16
N PHE A 69 -2.49 -2.05 -2.30
CA PHE A 69 -2.05 -1.58 -3.62
C PHE A 69 -2.60 -0.18 -3.96
N GLN A 70 -3.89 0.09 -3.70
CA GLN A 70 -4.49 1.39 -3.97
C GLN A 70 -3.86 2.51 -3.14
N ILE A 71 -3.46 2.24 -1.89
CA ILE A 71 -2.73 3.21 -1.06
C ILE A 71 -1.39 3.55 -1.71
N ALA A 72 -0.62 2.54 -2.12
CA ALA A 72 0.66 2.74 -2.82
C ALA A 72 0.48 3.53 -4.14
N ASP A 73 -0.57 3.21 -4.88
CA ASP A 73 -0.91 3.88 -6.13
C ASP A 73 -1.32 5.36 -5.92
N ILE A 74 -2.01 5.68 -4.83
CA ILE A 74 -2.30 7.08 -4.44
C ILE A 74 -1.00 7.83 -4.16
N TYR A 75 -0.09 7.23 -3.41
CA TYR A 75 1.19 7.86 -3.10
C TYR A 75 1.98 8.15 -4.38
N LEU A 76 2.07 7.16 -5.28
CA LEU A 76 2.75 7.27 -6.56
C LEU A 76 2.12 8.32 -7.50
N ASN A 77 0.80 8.28 -7.65
CA ASN A 77 0.13 8.99 -8.74
C ASN A 77 -0.47 10.33 -8.34
N ASP A 78 -1.06 10.42 -7.15
CA ASP A 78 -1.77 11.62 -6.71
C ASP A 78 -0.89 12.53 -5.86
N THR A 79 -0.11 11.97 -4.93
CA THR A 79 0.76 12.78 -4.03
C THR A 79 2.18 12.98 -4.54
N LYS A 80 2.66 12.07 -5.42
CA LYS A 80 4.05 12.01 -5.88
C LYS A 80 5.06 11.80 -4.75
N ASP A 81 4.62 11.15 -3.68
CA ASP A 81 5.48 10.72 -2.59
C ASP A 81 5.99 9.31 -2.89
N PHE A 82 7.14 9.26 -3.56
CA PHE A 82 7.67 8.04 -4.18
C PHE A 82 8.24 7.08 -3.14
N GLU A 83 8.83 7.60 -2.08
CA GLU A 83 9.33 6.82 -0.95
C GLU A 83 8.17 6.11 -0.24
N PHE A 84 7.10 6.84 0.11
CA PHE A 84 5.92 6.20 0.70
C PHE A 84 5.22 5.25 -0.28
N ALA A 85 5.21 5.53 -1.58
CA ALA A 85 4.69 4.59 -2.57
C ALA A 85 5.44 3.26 -2.56
N VAL A 86 6.78 3.30 -2.50
CA VAL A 86 7.62 2.10 -2.38
C VAL A 86 7.32 1.34 -1.09
N GLU A 87 7.25 2.02 0.06
CA GLU A 87 6.92 1.37 1.34
C GLU A 87 5.57 0.64 1.29
N GLU A 88 4.55 1.27 0.70
CA GLU A 88 3.21 0.69 0.63
C GLU A 88 3.13 -0.44 -0.41
N PHE A 89 3.89 -0.38 -1.51
CA PHE A 89 4.04 -1.51 -2.44
C PHE A 89 4.81 -2.68 -1.83
N GLN A 90 5.84 -2.41 -1.01
CA GLN A 90 6.59 -3.44 -0.30
C GLN A 90 5.68 -4.22 0.66
N LYS A 91 4.75 -3.54 1.35
CA LYS A 91 3.71 -4.18 2.16
C LYS A 91 2.82 -5.11 1.32
N VAL A 92 2.47 -4.75 0.08
CA VAL A 92 1.73 -5.68 -0.80
C VAL A 92 2.52 -6.97 -1.02
N VAL A 93 3.81 -6.85 -1.36
CA VAL A 93 4.67 -8.01 -1.66
C VAL A 93 4.90 -8.89 -0.42
N GLN A 94 5.04 -8.27 0.76
CA GLN A 94 5.33 -8.95 2.02
C GLN A 94 4.09 -9.61 2.62
N ASP A 95 2.97 -8.89 2.69
CA ASP A 95 1.78 -9.34 3.41
C ASP A 95 0.84 -10.17 2.52
N TYR A 96 0.91 -10.00 1.20
CA TYR A 96 0.03 -10.68 0.24
C TYR A 96 0.81 -11.36 -0.91
N PRO A 97 1.83 -12.20 -0.61
CA PRO A 97 2.79 -12.69 -1.60
C PRO A 97 2.17 -13.48 -2.76
N ASP A 98 1.02 -14.14 -2.53
CA ASP A 98 0.32 -14.99 -3.51
C ASP A 98 -0.81 -14.27 -4.27
N HIS A 99 -1.12 -13.02 -3.90
CA HIS A 99 -2.20 -12.26 -4.54
C HIS A 99 -1.74 -11.68 -5.90
N GLU A 100 -2.66 -11.59 -6.88
CA GLU A 100 -2.36 -11.13 -8.25
C GLU A 100 -1.66 -9.76 -8.33
N VAL A 101 -1.90 -8.88 -7.35
CA VAL A 101 -1.29 -7.54 -7.29
C VAL A 101 0.15 -7.54 -6.77
N SER A 102 0.60 -8.61 -6.10
CA SER A 102 1.95 -8.71 -5.52
C SER A 102 3.03 -8.65 -6.58
N LYS A 103 2.88 -9.40 -7.68
CA LYS A 103 3.82 -9.33 -8.81
C LYS A 103 3.90 -7.92 -9.39
N LYS A 104 2.76 -7.27 -9.62
CA LYS A 104 2.71 -5.91 -10.14
C LYS A 104 3.39 -4.94 -9.18
N SER A 105 3.17 -5.06 -7.88
CA SER A 105 3.84 -4.24 -6.86
C SER A 105 5.36 -4.40 -6.88
N LEU A 106 5.88 -5.62 -7.06
CA LEU A 106 7.32 -5.84 -7.19
C LEU A 106 7.92 -5.11 -8.40
N PHE A 107 7.24 -5.17 -9.55
CA PHE A 107 7.65 -4.38 -10.72
C PHE A 107 7.61 -2.87 -10.43
N MET A 108 6.53 -2.39 -9.80
CA MET A 108 6.38 -0.95 -9.48
C MET A 108 7.46 -0.45 -8.53
N ILE A 109 7.91 -1.25 -7.56
CA ILE A 109 9.04 -0.89 -6.68
C ILE A 109 10.30 -0.63 -7.51
N ALA A 110 10.66 -1.55 -8.40
CA ALA A 110 11.83 -1.39 -9.28
C ALA A 110 11.69 -0.17 -10.20
N TYR A 111 10.50 0.01 -10.77
CA TYR A 111 10.18 1.13 -11.64
C TYR A 111 10.33 2.48 -10.92
N ILE A 112 9.85 2.59 -9.67
CA ILE A 112 9.95 3.83 -8.90
C ILE A 112 11.40 4.14 -8.56
N TYR A 113 12.17 3.14 -8.13
CA TYR A 113 13.59 3.31 -7.87
C TYR A 113 14.35 3.79 -9.12
N ASN A 114 14.00 3.27 -10.30
CA ASN A 114 14.64 3.67 -11.55
C ASN A 114 14.26 5.09 -11.97
N ASN A 115 12.95 5.38 -12.00
CA ASN A 115 12.42 6.53 -12.73
C ASN A 115 12.17 7.78 -11.87
N TYR A 116 12.09 7.63 -10.54
CA TYR A 116 11.75 8.76 -9.66
C TYR A 116 12.76 9.01 -8.55
N LEU A 117 13.40 7.95 -8.02
CA LEU A 117 14.31 8.08 -6.88
C LEU A 117 15.80 8.02 -7.26
N GLU A 118 16.12 7.71 -8.52
CA GLU A 118 17.50 7.51 -9.01
C GLU A 118 18.30 6.48 -8.18
N ALA A 119 17.59 5.57 -7.50
CA ALA A 119 18.16 4.50 -6.69
C ALA A 119 18.46 3.29 -7.57
N TYR A 120 19.36 3.46 -8.53
CA TYR A 120 19.58 2.49 -9.61
C TYR A 120 20.03 1.11 -9.12
N SER A 121 20.81 1.05 -8.03
CA SER A 121 21.18 -0.22 -7.40
C SER A 121 19.94 -1.00 -6.95
N ASP A 122 19.01 -0.34 -6.26
CA ASP A 122 17.77 -0.94 -5.78
C ASP A 122 16.83 -1.30 -6.93
N ALA A 123 16.78 -0.48 -7.98
CA ALA A 123 16.04 -0.79 -9.20
C ALA A 123 16.54 -2.10 -9.84
N ILE A 124 17.87 -2.23 -10.04
CA ILE A 124 18.49 -3.43 -10.62
C ILE A 124 18.21 -4.66 -9.75
N ILE A 125 18.31 -4.54 -8.43
CA ILE A 125 18.02 -5.64 -7.49
C ILE A 125 16.57 -6.11 -7.65
N ASN A 126 15.61 -5.18 -7.62
CA ASN A 126 14.19 -5.53 -7.66
C ASN A 126 13.74 -6.03 -9.05
N TYR A 127 14.28 -5.50 -10.15
CA TYR A 127 14.04 -6.04 -11.49
C TYR A 127 14.58 -7.46 -11.66
N ASN A 128 15.79 -7.76 -11.17
CA ASN A 128 16.30 -9.13 -11.19
C ASN A 128 15.48 -10.06 -10.29
N LEU A 129 15.07 -9.59 -9.10
CA LEU A 129 14.18 -10.36 -8.23
C LEU A 129 12.84 -10.68 -8.92
N PHE A 130 12.26 -9.73 -9.67
CA PHE A 130 11.06 -9.98 -10.47
C PHE A 130 11.31 -11.08 -11.51
N LYS A 131 12.40 -10.97 -12.27
CA LYS A 131 12.76 -11.95 -13.30
C LYS A 131 12.98 -13.36 -12.71
N ASP A 132 13.63 -13.44 -11.57
CA ASP A 132 13.91 -14.72 -10.90
C ASP A 132 12.64 -15.35 -10.32
N LYS A 133 11.73 -14.53 -9.77
CA LYS A 133 10.48 -15.02 -9.16
C LYS A 133 9.38 -15.33 -10.19
N TYR A 134 9.35 -14.60 -11.30
CA TYR A 134 8.29 -14.68 -12.31
C TYR A 134 8.84 -14.78 -13.75
N PRO A 135 9.68 -15.78 -14.06
CA PRO A 135 10.44 -15.84 -15.33
C PRO A 135 9.56 -15.96 -16.60
N ASP A 136 8.31 -16.37 -16.46
CA ASP A 136 7.34 -16.53 -17.56
C ASP A 136 6.27 -15.42 -17.59
N ASP A 137 6.42 -14.35 -16.78
CA ASP A 137 5.42 -13.28 -16.72
C ASP A 137 5.44 -12.36 -17.95
N GLU A 138 4.28 -11.82 -18.31
CA GLU A 138 4.12 -10.93 -19.46
C GLU A 138 4.96 -9.64 -19.37
N LEU A 139 5.35 -9.22 -18.16
CA LEU A 139 6.20 -8.06 -17.94
C LEU A 139 7.70 -8.34 -18.12
N ILE A 140 8.13 -9.59 -18.33
CA ILE A 140 9.55 -9.92 -18.50
C ILE A 140 10.22 -9.12 -19.62
N PRO A 141 9.64 -8.96 -20.82
CA PRO A 141 10.23 -8.10 -21.86
C PRO A 141 10.41 -6.64 -21.41
N SER A 142 9.49 -6.12 -20.58
CA SER A 142 9.63 -4.77 -20.00
C SER A 142 10.75 -4.72 -18.96
N VAL A 143 10.86 -5.73 -18.09
CA VAL A 143 11.94 -5.84 -17.11
C VAL A 143 13.31 -5.92 -17.79
N GLU A 144 13.43 -6.70 -18.86
CA GLU A 144 14.67 -6.81 -19.64
C GLU A 144 15.04 -5.50 -20.32
N TYR A 145 14.06 -4.80 -20.89
CA TYR A 145 14.28 -3.48 -21.47
C TYR A 145 14.83 -2.47 -20.44
N GLU A 146 14.22 -2.42 -19.26
CA GLU A 146 14.65 -1.54 -18.17
C GLU A 146 16.08 -1.89 -17.68
N LEU A 147 16.38 -3.18 -17.55
CA LEU A 147 17.72 -3.66 -17.15
C LEU A 147 18.80 -3.34 -18.20
N GLU A 148 18.49 -3.44 -19.50
CA GLU A 148 19.45 -3.08 -20.56
C GLU A 148 19.74 -1.57 -20.52
N GLY A 149 18.74 -0.73 -20.27
CA GLY A 149 18.92 0.70 -20.06
C GLY A 149 19.85 1.03 -18.89
N LEU A 150 19.86 0.19 -17.85
CA LEU A 150 20.66 0.34 -16.63
C LEU A 150 22.06 -0.28 -16.72
N LYS A 151 22.43 -0.94 -17.82
CA LYS A 151 23.67 -1.73 -17.94
C LYS A 151 24.97 -0.94 -17.75
N ASN A 152 25.03 0.27 -18.29
CA ASN A 152 26.20 1.15 -18.12
C ASN A 152 26.33 1.63 -16.67
N ILE A 153 25.20 1.96 -16.04
CA ILE A 153 25.14 2.33 -14.62
C ILE A 153 25.56 1.14 -13.75
N LYS A 154 25.05 -0.06 -14.03
CA LYS A 154 25.45 -1.29 -13.35
C LYS A 154 26.96 -1.53 -13.41
N THR A 155 27.56 -1.39 -14.59
CA THR A 155 29.02 -1.55 -14.79
C THR A 155 29.81 -0.57 -13.92
N THR A 156 29.31 0.66 -13.78
CA THR A 156 29.92 1.69 -12.93
C THR A 156 29.79 1.34 -11.46
N ILE A 157 28.59 0.93 -11.01
CA ILE A 157 28.33 0.48 -9.64
C ILE A 157 29.24 -0.69 -9.26
N ASP A 158 29.33 -1.71 -10.12
CA ASP A 158 30.18 -2.90 -9.88
C ASP A 158 31.67 -2.50 -9.75
N SER A 159 32.13 -1.58 -10.60
CA SER A 159 33.50 -1.05 -10.54
C SER A 159 33.77 -0.33 -9.22
N LEU A 160 32.86 0.55 -8.79
CA LEU A 160 32.99 1.28 -7.52
C LEU A 160 32.99 0.33 -6.32
N ASN A 161 32.08 -0.64 -6.30
CA ASN A 161 32.00 -1.64 -5.22
C ASN A 161 33.30 -2.45 -5.10
N SER A 162 33.90 -2.83 -6.23
CA SER A 162 35.19 -3.54 -6.22
C SER A 162 36.33 -2.72 -5.59
N ILE A 163 36.34 -1.41 -5.81
CA ILE A 163 37.34 -0.49 -5.26
C ILE A 163 37.13 -0.33 -3.75
N VAL A 164 35.88 -0.13 -3.31
CA VAL A 164 35.54 0.01 -1.89
C VAL A 164 35.92 -1.25 -1.13
N ASN A 165 35.54 -2.43 -1.63
CA ASN A 165 35.84 -3.71 -1.00
C ASN A 165 37.35 -4.00 -0.92
N LYS A 166 38.15 -3.51 -1.87
CA LYS A 166 39.61 -3.63 -1.79
C LYS A 166 40.21 -2.76 -0.68
N ARG A 167 39.61 -1.61 -0.38
CA ARG A 167 40.08 -0.68 0.66
C ARG A 167 39.69 -1.10 2.07
N THR A 168 38.54 -1.76 2.23
CA THR A 168 38.05 -2.21 3.54
C THR A 168 38.72 -3.50 4.04
N ASN A 169 39.43 -4.21 3.15
CA ASN A 169 40.19 -5.43 3.48
C ASN A 169 41.69 -5.16 3.76
N ILE A 170 42.06 -3.92 4.08
CA ILE A 170 43.39 -3.47 4.52
C ILE A 170 43.24 -2.86 5.91
#